data_AF-A0A7G8WQP8-F1
#
_entry.id   AF-A0A7G8WQP8-F1
#
_cell.length_a   1.000
_cell.length_b   1.000
_cell.length_c   1.000
_cell.angle_alpha   90.00
_cell.angle_beta   90.00
_cell.angle_gamma   90.00
#
_symmetry.space_group_name_H-M   'P 1'
#
loop_
_entity.id
_entity.type
_entity.pdbx_description
1 polymer ?
#
loop_
_entity_poly.entity_id
_entity_poly.type
_entity_poly.pdbx_seq_one_letter_code
_entity_poly.pdbx_strand_id
1 'polypeptide(L)' 'MTRFRRAAQARRQRREEYRNSIHYAIAHATSERERNDLTMLAGEQGVLL' A
#
# COMPACT_ATOMS: atom_id res chain seq x y z
N MET A 1 26.92 11.65 8.78
CA MET A 1 25.77 11.88 7.86
C MET A 1 25.00 10.61 7.43
N THR A 2 25.16 9.45 8.08
CA THR A 2 24.54 8.17 7.64
C THR A 2 23.19 7.83 8.29
N ARG A 3 22.87 8.37 9.47
CA ARG A 3 21.62 8.04 10.21
C ARG A 3 20.35 8.52 9.50
N PHE A 4 20.36 9.72 8.93
CA PHE A 4 19.20 10.27 8.20
C PHE A 4 18.87 9.48 6.92
N ARG A 5 19.90 9.01 6.21
CA ARG A 5 19.74 8.17 5.00
C ARG A 5 19.06 6.83 5.33
N ARG A 6 19.44 6.19 6.44
CA ARG A 6 18.78 4.95 6.92
C ARG A 6 17.32 5.18 7.31
N ALA A 7 17.02 6.27 8.01
CA ALA A 7 15.65 6.60 8.40
C ALA A 7 14.75 6.93 7.19
N ALA A 8 15.27 7.64 6.19
CA ALA A 8 14.54 7.91 4.94
C ALA A 8 14.28 6.61 4.16
N GLN A 9 15.28 5.73 4.06
CA GLN A 9 15.15 4.43 3.40
C GLN A 9 14.10 3.54 4.09
N ALA A 10 14.13 3.44 5.42
CA ALA A 10 13.15 2.67 6.18
C ALA A 10 11.71 3.22 6.02
N ARG A 11 11.54 4.54 5.85
CA ARG A 11 10.22 5.12 5.54
C ARG A 11 9.75 4.76 4.13
N ARG A 12 10.65 4.76 3.14
CA ARG A 12 10.31 4.34 1.77
C ARG A 12 9.92 2.86 1.73
N GLN A 13 10.71 2.00 2.36
CA GLN A 13 10.43 0.58 2.44
C GLN A 13 9.07 0.29 3.08
N ARG A 14 8.74 0.92 4.21
CA ARG A 14 7.41 0.74 4.84
C ARG A 14 6.25 1.20 3.96
N ARG A 15 6.43 2.26 3.16
CA ARG A 15 5.40 2.70 2.20
C ARG A 15 5.22 1.68 1.07
N GLU A 16 6.31 1.08 0.62
CA GLU A 16 6.29 0.05 -0.41
C GLU A 16 5.65 -1.25 0.09
N GLU A 17 6.02 -1.71 1.29
CA GLU A 17 5.38 -2.85 1.97
C GLU A 17 3.88 -2.60 2.17
N TYR A 18 3.52 -1.39 2.61
CA TYR A 18 2.12 -1.00 2.75
C TYR A 18 1.37 -1.09 1.41
N ARG A 19 1.88 -0.47 0.35
CA ARG A 19 1.26 -0.53 -0.98
C ARG A 19 1.13 -1.97 -1.49
N ASN A 20 2.16 -2.78 -1.30
CA ASN A 20 2.15 -4.18 -1.73
C ASN A 20 1.10 -5.00 -0.98
N SER A 21 0.89 -4.73 0.32
CA SER A 21 -0.16 -5.40 1.10
C SER A 21 -1.57 -5.07 0.60
N ILE A 22 -1.82 -3.82 0.21
CA ILE A 22 -3.09 -3.40 -0.39
C ILE A 22 -3.32 -4.06 -1.74
N HIS A 23 -2.32 -4.07 -2.63
CA HIS A 23 -2.41 -4.77 -3.91
C HIS A 23 -2.68 -6.27 -3.73
N TYR A 24 -2.03 -6.89 -2.75
CA TYR A 24 -2.27 -8.29 -2.42
C TYR A 24 -3.71 -8.54 -1.99
N ALA A 25 -4.26 -7.71 -1.11
CA ALA A 25 -5.64 -7.83 -0.64
C ALA A 25 -6.65 -7.68 -1.79
N ILE A 26 -6.47 -6.69 -2.67
CA ILE A 26 -7.34 -6.48 -3.85
C ILE A 26 -7.27 -7.69 -4.79
N ALA A 27 -6.07 -8.21 -5.06
CA ALA A 27 -5.86 -9.34 -5.97
C ALA A 27 -6.45 -10.66 -5.44
N HIS A 28 -6.55 -10.82 -4.12
CA HIS A 28 -7.07 -12.03 -3.46
C HIS A 28 -8.49 -11.84 -2.89
N ALA A 29 -9.18 -10.76 -3.24
CA ALA A 29 -10.55 -10.54 -2.85
C ALA A 29 -11.43 -11.71 -3.32
N THR A 30 -12.31 -12.18 -2.44
CA THR A 30 -13.17 -13.35 -2.66
C THR A 30 -14.43 -13.03 -3.46
N SER A 31 -14.75 -11.73 -3.60
CA SER A 31 -15.88 -11.25 -4.38
C SER A 31 -15.55 -9.97 -5.12
N GLU A 32 -16.31 -9.70 -6.19
CA GLU A 32 -16.21 -8.44 -6.93
C GLU A 32 -16.57 -7.23 -6.05
N ARG A 33 -17.55 -7.38 -5.15
CA ARG A 33 -17.91 -6.33 -4.20
C ARG A 33 -16.74 -5.99 -3.27
N GLU A 34 -16.14 -7.01 -2.64
CA GLU A 34 -14.97 -6.83 -1.76
C GLU A 34 -13.81 -6.19 -2.51
N ARG A 35 -13.54 -6.64 -3.74
CA ARG A 35 -12.50 -6.03 -4.60
C ARG A 35 -12.77 -4.56 -4.85
N ASN A 36 -14.02 -4.19 -5.15
CA ASN A 36 -14.41 -2.80 -5.42
C ASN A 36 -14.31 -1.93 -4.15
N ASP A 37 -14.76 -2.44 -3.00
CA ASP A 37 -14.66 -1.74 -1.71
C ASP A 37 -13.19 -1.49 -1.34
N LEU A 38 -12.33 -2.49 -1.48
CA LEU A 38 -10.88 -2.38 -1.24
C LEU A 38 -10.20 -1.41 -2.21
N THR A 39 -10.58 -1.44 -3.50
CA THR A 39 -10.04 -0.52 -4.51
C THR A 39 -10.43 0.92 -4.21
N MET A 40 -11.68 1.16 -3.80
CA MET A 40 -12.17 2.48 -3.40
C MET A 40 -11.40 3.00 -2.19
N LEU A 41 -11.29 2.20 -1.12
CA LEU A 41 -10.53 2.55 0.09
C LEU A 41 -9.06 2.83 -0.22
N ALA A 42 -8.44 2.06 -1.10
CA ALA A 42 -7.06 2.28 -1.53
C ALA A 42 -6.90 3.59 -2.31
N GLY A 43 -7.89 3.96 -3.13
CA GLY A 43 -7.97 5.24 -3.83
C GLY A 43 -8.08 6.43 -2.88
N GLU A 44 -8.98 6.36 -1.89
CA GLU A 44 -9.16 7.41 -0.86
C GLU A 44 -7.88 7.68 -0.05
N GLN A 45 -7.06 6.65 0.13
CA GLN A 45 -5.79 6.75 0.85
C GLN A 45 -4.61 7.16 -0.04
N GLY A 46 -4.83 7.36 -1.34
CA GLY A 46 -3.79 7.74 -2.30
C GLY A 46 -2.77 6.63 -2.56
N VAL A 47 -3.14 5.37 -2.38
CA VAL A 47 -2.26 4.20 -2.61
C VAL A 47 -2.17 3.84 -4.10
N LEU A 48 -3.23 4.12 -4.86
CA LEU A 48 -3.38 3.80 -6.28
C LEU A 48 -3.00 4.96 -7.23
N LEU A 49 -2.51 6.08 -6.70
CA LEU A 49 -2.01 7.25 -7.45
C LEU A 49 -0.48 7.19 -7.56
#